data_AF-A0AAW5L7U7-F1
#
_entry.id   AF-A0AAW5L7U7-F1
#
_cell.length_a   1.000
_cell.length_b   1.000
_cell.length_c   1.000
_cell.angle_alpha   90.00
_cell.angle_beta   90.00
_cell.angle_gamma   90.00
#
_symmetry.space_group_name_H-M   'P 1'
#
loop_
_entity.id
_entity.type
_entity.pdbx_description
1 polymer ?
#
loop_
_entity_poly.entity_id
_entity_poly.type
_entity_poly.pdbx_seq_one_letter_code
_entity_poly.pdbx_strand_id
1 'polypeptide(L)'
;MVEKIIEKDDEIRVERRYYISSLQTDAALFAKAVRGHWDIEVMHWYLDVLFKEDSHKVLNKTAAMNLNVLRKIALAILKKWT
;
A
#
# COMPACT_ATOMS: atom_id res chain seq x y z
N MET A 1 7.46 19.08 1.08
CA MET A 1 6.00 19.29 0.93
C MET A 1 5.68 19.04 -0.54
N VAL A 2 4.61 18.29 -0.81
CA VAL A 2 4.11 18.04 -2.17
C VAL A 2 2.70 18.61 -2.24
N GLU A 3 2.45 19.47 -3.22
CA GLU A 3 1.12 20.03 -3.49
C GLU A 3 0.53 19.34 -4.72
N LYS A 4 -0.73 18.95 -4.62
CA LYS A 4 -1.51 18.37 -5.71
C LYS A 4 -2.76 19.22 -5.91
N ILE A 5 -2.93 19.73 -7.13
CA ILE A 5 -4.16 20.43 -7.54
C ILE A 5 -5.03 19.41 -8.24
N ILE A 6 -6.28 19.30 -7.80
CA ILE A 6 -7.28 18.38 -8.35
C ILE A 6 -8.41 19.25 -8.87
N GLU A 7 -8.69 19.12 -10.17
CA GLU A 7 -9.82 19.77 -10.83
C GLU A 7 -10.87 18.71 -11.14
N LYS A 8 -12.09 18.89 -10.64
CA LYS A 8 -13.20 17.98 -10.89
C LYS A 8 -14.53 18.74 -10.82
N ASP A 9 -15.36 18.60 -11.85
CA ASP A 9 -16.73 19.16 -11.90
C ASP A 9 -16.77 20.67 -11.52
N ASP A 10 -15.89 21.47 -12.12
CA ASP A 10 -15.67 22.92 -11.85
C ASP A 10 -15.21 23.25 -10.40
N GLU A 11 -14.91 22.26 -9.56
CA GLU A 11 -14.25 22.46 -8.26
C GLU A 11 -12.73 22.29 -8.36
N ILE A 12 -11.99 23.25 -7.79
CA ILE A 12 -10.54 23.13 -7.58
C ILE A 12 -10.28 22.77 -6.12
N ARG A 13 -9.60 21.64 -5.90
CA ARG A 13 -9.13 21.20 -4.58
C ARG A 13 -7.61 21.18 -4.55
N VAL A 14 -7.05 21.77 -3.49
CA VAL A 14 -5.59 21.78 -3.25
C VAL A 14 -5.28 20.85 -2.09
N GLU A 15 -4.56 19.77 -2.36
CA GLU A 15 -4.04 18.86 -1.33
C GLU A 15 -2.56 19.17 -1.08
N ARG A 16 -2.20 19.39 0.19
CA ARG A 16 -0.79 19.53 0.61
C ARG A 16 -0.38 18.34 1.47
N ARG A 17 0.74 17.72 1.12
CA ARG A 17 1.31 16.58 1.85
C ARG A 17 2.65 16.98 2.43
N TYR A 18 2.76 16.85 3.76
CA TYR A 18 3.99 17.07 4.50
C TYR A 18 4.59 15.72 4.87
N TYR A 19 5.91 15.66 4.86
CA TYR A 19 6.65 14.44 5.12
C TYR A 19 7.67 14.70 6.22
N ILE A 20 7.78 13.76 7.15
CA ILE A 20 8.80 13.74 8.19
C ILE A 20 9.72 12.57 7.87
N SER A 21 11.01 12.83 7.77
CA SER A 21 12.00 11.81 7.43
C SER A 21 13.30 12.08 8.17
N SER A 22 13.96 10.99 8.59
CA SER A 22 15.33 11.03 9.11
C SER A 22 16.39 10.93 8.01
N LEU A 23 15.98 10.75 6.75
CA LEU A 23 16.90 10.82 5.61
C LEU A 23 17.57 12.20 5.59
N GLN A 24 18.87 12.19 5.29
CA GLN A 24 19.60 13.41 4.94
C GLN A 24 18.95 14.08 3.72
N THR A 25 19.32 15.33 3.42
CA THR A 25 18.73 16.20 2.39
C THR A 25 18.94 15.68 0.96
N ASP A 26 18.37 14.52 0.64
CA ASP A 26 18.27 13.90 -0.67
C ASP A 26 16.79 13.73 -1.03
N ALA A 27 16.25 14.74 -1.72
CA ALA A 27 14.87 14.75 -2.15
C ALA A 27 14.57 13.65 -3.20
N ALA A 28 15.56 13.24 -4.01
CA ALA A 28 15.37 12.24 -5.05
C ALA A 28 15.22 10.85 -4.45
N LEU A 29 16.08 10.50 -3.49
CA LEU A 29 15.98 9.26 -2.72
C LEU A 29 14.68 9.22 -1.92
N PHE A 30 14.32 10.32 -1.27
CA PHE A 30 13.05 10.41 -0.54
C PHE A 30 11.85 10.19 -1.47
N ALA A 31 11.81 10.86 -2.62
CA ALA A 31 10.72 10.70 -3.59
C ALA A 31 10.65 9.28 -4.15
N LYS A 32 11.80 8.63 -4.40
CA LYS A 32 11.86 7.22 -4.80
C LYS A 32 11.29 6.31 -3.72
N ALA A 33 11.67 6.51 -2.46
CA ALA A 33 11.17 5.72 -1.32
C ALA A 33 9.65 5.88 -1.14
N VAL A 34 9.13 7.12 -1.20
CA VAL A 34 7.68 7.37 -1.10
C VAL A 34 6.91 6.69 -2.22
N ARG A 35 7.40 6.75 -3.47
CA ARG A 35 6.75 6.06 -4.59
C ARG A 35 6.82 4.54 -4.43
N GLY A 36 7.97 3.99 -4.05
CA GLY A 36 8.13 2.56 -3.81
C GLY A 36 7.31 2.03 -2.63
N HIS A 37 7.01 2.88 -1.64
CA HIS A 37 6.12 2.49 -0.53
C HIS A 37 4.71 2.12 -1.02
N TRP A 38 4.25 2.69 -2.14
CA TRP A 38 2.96 2.35 -2.74
C TRP A 38 2.87 0.89 -3.19
N ASP A 39 4.00 0.22 -3.43
CA ASP A 39 4.03 -1.21 -3.80
C ASP A 39 3.48 -2.11 -2.68
N ILE A 40 3.41 -1.61 -1.44
CA ILE A 40 2.74 -2.29 -0.32
C ILE A 40 1.23 -2.36 -0.57
N GLU A 41 0.62 -1.30 -1.09
CA GLU A 41 -0.81 -1.28 -1.42
C GLU A 41 -1.13 -2.22 -2.58
N VAL A 42 -0.22 -2.35 -3.54
CA VAL A 42 -0.34 -3.35 -4.61
C VAL A 42 -0.36 -4.77 -4.03
N MET A 43 0.45 -5.06 -3.00
CA MET A 43 0.37 -6.34 -2.28
C MET A 43 -1.00 -6.51 -1.60
N HIS A 44 -1.53 -5.47 -0.94
CA HIS A 44 -2.86 -5.50 -0.34
C HIS A 44 -3.95 -5.80 -1.36
N TRP A 45 -3.93 -5.14 -2.52
CA TRP A 45 -4.88 -5.44 -3.59
C TRP A 45 -4.89 -6.92 -3.99
N TYR A 46 -3.72 -7.56 -4.08
CA TYR A 46 -3.66 -9.00 -4.34
C TYR A 46 -4.28 -9.83 -3.22
N LEU A 47 -4.08 -9.45 -1.94
CA LEU A 47 -4.70 -10.13 -0.80
C LEU A 47 -6.23 -9.93 -0.81
N ASP A 48 -6.70 -8.72 -1.06
CA ASP A 48 -8.12 -8.37 -1.03
C ASP A 48 -8.88 -9.03 -2.18
N VAL A 49 -8.31 -9.03 -3.39
CA VAL A 49 -8.99 -9.52 -4.60
C VAL A 49 -8.70 -11.00 -4.89
N LEU A 50 -7.44 -11.43 -4.96
CA LEU A 50 -7.10 -12.82 -5.32
C LEU A 50 -7.38 -13.77 -4.15
N PHE A 51 -7.02 -13.37 -2.93
CA PHE A 51 -7.24 -14.18 -1.73
C PHE A 51 -8.57 -13.87 -1.04
N LYS A 52 -9.35 -12.90 -1.56
CA LYS A 52 -10.68 -12.55 -1.08
C LYS A 52 -10.68 -12.20 0.42
N GLU A 53 -9.59 -11.58 0.88
CA GLU A 53 -9.33 -11.34 2.31
C GLU A 53 -10.47 -10.57 2.99
N ASP A 54 -10.98 -9.50 2.35
CA ASP A 54 -12.10 -8.69 2.88
C ASP A 54 -13.41 -9.47 3.07
N SER A 55 -13.63 -10.49 2.24
CA SER A 55 -14.87 -11.28 2.30
C SER A 55 -14.79 -12.47 3.28
N HIS A 56 -13.63 -12.68 3.91
CA HIS A 56 -13.46 -13.75 4.88
C HIS A 56 -14.14 -13.43 6.21
N LYS A 57 -14.93 -14.37 6.73
CA LYS A 57 -15.69 -14.21 7.99
C LYS A 57 -14.97 -14.80 9.22
N VAL A 58 -13.64 -14.85 9.20
CA VAL A 58 -12.87 -15.43 10.31
C VAL A 58 -12.90 -14.48 11.50
N LEU A 59 -13.70 -14.82 12.52
CA LEU A 59 -13.89 -13.99 13.72
C LEU A 59 -12.76 -14.17 14.75
N ASN A 60 -12.09 -15.32 14.75
CA ASN A 60 -10.98 -15.57 15.67
C ASN A 60 -9.73 -14.81 15.20
N LYS A 61 -9.23 -13.91 16.06
CA LYS A 61 -8.09 -13.04 15.75
C LYS A 61 -6.80 -13.80 15.43
N THR A 62 -6.50 -14.87 16.17
CA THR A 62 -5.31 -15.69 15.93
C THR A 62 -5.41 -16.41 14.58
N ALA A 63 -6.58 -16.97 14.27
CA ALA A 63 -6.81 -17.61 12.97
C ALA A 63 -6.71 -16.60 11.81
N ALA A 64 -7.24 -15.38 11.98
CA ALA A 64 -7.13 -14.32 10.98
C ALA A 64 -5.66 -13.92 10.73
N MET A 65 -4.87 -13.76 11.80
CA MET A 65 -3.44 -13.45 11.70
C MET A 65 -2.67 -14.59 11.01
N ASN A 66 -2.90 -15.84 11.40
CA ASN A 66 -2.26 -16.99 10.79
C ASN A 66 -2.58 -17.08 9.30
N LEU A 67 -3.85 -16.84 8.93
CA LEU A 67 -4.28 -16.86 7.54
C LEU A 67 -3.64 -15.74 6.71
N ASN A 68 -3.50 -14.54 7.27
CA ASN A 68 -2.81 -13.42 6.61
C ASN A 68 -1.34 -13.76 6.32
N VAL A 69 -0.64 -14.36 7.28
CA VAL A 69 0.75 -14.83 7.09
C VAL A 69 0.84 -15.86 5.98
N LEU A 70 -0.03 -16.87 5.98
CA LEU A 70 -0.06 -17.91 4.95
C LEU A 70 -0.33 -17.34 3.55
N ARG A 71 -1.26 -16.39 3.42
CA ARG A 71 -1.54 -15.70 2.14
C ARG A 71 -0.33 -14.92 1.64
N LYS A 72 0.35 -14.19 2.52
CA LYS A 72 1.58 -13.46 2.16
C LYS A 72 2.69 -14.40 1.70
N ILE A 73 2.87 -15.54 2.37
CA ILE A 73 3.82 -16.58 1.93
C ILE A 73 3.43 -17.12 0.55
N ALA A 74 2.16 -17.46 0.35
CA ALA A 74 1.66 -17.95 -0.94
C ALA A 74 1.86 -16.91 -2.07
N LEU A 75 1.57 -15.63 -1.81
CA LEU A 75 1.80 -14.55 -2.76
C LEU A 75 3.29 -14.37 -3.09
N ALA A 76 4.18 -14.47 -2.08
CA ALA A 76 5.63 -14.39 -2.30
C ALA A 76 6.15 -15.55 -3.17
N ILE A 77 5.60 -16.76 -2.97
CA ILE A 77 5.90 -17.92 -3.83
C ILE A 77 5.41 -17.63 -5.25
N LEU A 78 4.14 -17.25 -5.43
CA LEU A 78 3.57 -16.97 -6.75
C LEU A 78 4.39 -15.93 -7.53
N LYS A 79 4.75 -14.81 -6.90
CA LYS A 79 5.58 -13.75 -7.50
C LYS A 79 6.98 -14.22 -7.93
N LYS A 80 7.51 -15.30 -7.36
CA LYS A 80 8.83 -15.83 -7.74
C LYS A 80 8.73 -16.76 -8.96
N TRP A 81 7.57 -17.36 -9.18
CA TRP A 81 7.33 -18.34 -10.24
C TRP A 81 6.83 -17.72 -11.54
N THR A 82 6.32 -16.49 -11.47
CA THR A 82 5.90 -15.64 -12.61
C THR A 82 6.91 -14.54 -12.86
#